data_AF-A0A7X7JD62-F1
#
_entry.id   AF-A0A7X7JD62-F1
#
_cell.length_a   1.000
_cell.length_b   1.000
_cell.length_c   1.000
_cell.angle_alpha   90.00
_cell.angle_beta   90.00
_cell.angle_gamma   90.00
#
_symmetry.space_group_name_H-M   'P 1'
#
loop_
_entity.id
_entity.type
_entity.pdbx_description
1 polymer ?
#
loop_
_entity_poly.entity_id
_entity_poly.type
_entity_poly.pdbx_seq_one_letter_code
_entity_poly.pdbx_strand_id
1 'polypeptide(L)'
;MLQSVDIFHTAPFRLRVSPNSGVRADVLLNRAGGFTFVEVLVVVCLLGIAVAMPGLSLLRALDRAQARNTAQVLQGSITQAQMDAVRLGLDGRVLCTERSLQVGPEGATFHAPISCPSPETNVSRWRAPQGGVSIGLVSPFGSPDSAGSVIFLPGGGGVRVVVRCQCRSVVDPPLPV
;
A
#
# COMPACT_ATOMS: atom_id res chain seq x y z
N MET A 1 35.39 -11.42 -46.14
CA MET A 1 34.60 -11.32 -44.89
C MET A 1 33.49 -10.30 -45.13
N LEU A 2 32.26 -10.80 -45.26
CA LEU A 2 30.94 -10.24 -44.86
C LEU A 2 30.70 -8.71 -45.00
N GLN A 3 29.59 -8.17 -45.48
CA GLN A 3 28.38 -8.65 -46.16
C GLN A 3 27.61 -7.34 -46.45
N SER A 4 27.45 -6.94 -47.71
CA SER A 4 26.50 -5.90 -48.12
C SER A 4 25.30 -6.63 -48.69
N VAL A 5 24.25 -6.78 -47.89
CA VAL A 5 22.98 -7.34 -48.35
C VAL A 5 22.06 -6.16 -48.62
N ASP A 6 21.90 -5.87 -49.91
CA ASP A 6 20.97 -4.88 -50.42
C ASP A 6 19.53 -5.28 -50.07
N ILE A 7 18.84 -4.32 -49.49
CA ILE A 7 17.46 -4.42 -49.01
C ILE A 7 16.53 -3.85 -50.09
N PHE A 8 15.47 -4.61 -50.38
CA PHE A 8 14.28 -4.32 -51.20
C PHE A 8 14.37 -4.52 -52.73
N HIS A 9 13.92 -5.72 -53.13
CA HIS A 9 13.47 -6.06 -54.46
C HIS A 9 12.09 -5.43 -54.76
N THR A 10 12.05 -4.80 -55.92
CA THR A 10 10.94 -4.22 -56.71
C THR A 10 9.57 -4.93 -56.71
N ALA A 11 8.50 -4.15 -56.51
CA ALA A 11 7.26 -4.22 -57.31
C ALA A 11 6.49 -2.88 -57.22
N PRO A 12 6.16 -2.21 -58.34
CA PRO A 12 5.28 -1.04 -58.31
C PRO A 12 3.82 -1.50 -58.31
N PHE A 13 3.20 -1.50 -57.13
CA PHE A 13 1.76 -1.73 -56.99
C PHE A 13 1.00 -0.52 -57.57
N ARG A 14 0.49 -0.65 -58.80
CA ARG A 14 -0.43 0.33 -59.41
C ARG A 14 -1.84 0.06 -58.93
N LEU A 15 -2.31 0.86 -57.97
CA LEU A 15 -3.71 0.96 -57.59
C LEU A 15 -4.55 1.51 -58.76
N ARG A 16 -5.35 0.65 -59.38
CA ARG A 16 -6.38 1.05 -60.33
C ARG A 16 -7.65 1.37 -59.54
N VAL A 17 -7.87 2.65 -59.23
CA VAL A 17 -9.13 3.11 -58.62
C VAL A 17 -10.23 3.00 -59.68
N SER A 18 -11.20 2.11 -59.45
CA SER A 18 -12.41 2.01 -60.27
C SER A 18 -13.30 3.23 -59.97
N PRO A 19 -13.70 4.05 -60.95
CA PRO A 19 -14.47 5.27 -60.71
C PRO A 19 -15.97 5.03 -60.47
N ASN A 20 -16.43 3.78 -60.36
CA ASN A 20 -17.85 3.44 -60.25
C ASN A 20 -18.16 2.47 -59.11
N SER A 21 -17.82 2.84 -57.88
CA SER A 21 -18.58 2.40 -56.72
C SER A 21 -19.18 3.63 -56.10
N GLY A 22 -20.46 3.89 -56.40
CA GLY A 22 -21.30 4.86 -55.72
C GLY A 22 -21.47 4.49 -54.25
N VAL A 23 -20.38 4.59 -53.48
CA VAL A 23 -20.43 4.66 -52.03
C VAL A 23 -21.07 5.99 -51.75
N ARG A 24 -22.40 5.95 -51.62
CA ARG A 24 -23.23 7.05 -51.16
C ARG A 24 -22.53 7.68 -49.96
N ALA A 25 -21.96 8.86 -50.17
CA ALA A 25 -21.49 9.75 -49.12
C ALA A 25 -22.67 10.36 -48.32
N ASP A 26 -23.87 9.80 -48.49
CA ASP A 26 -25.14 10.34 -48.00
C ASP A 26 -25.56 9.75 -46.64
N VAL A 27 -24.80 8.82 -46.05
CA VAL A 27 -25.13 8.21 -44.73
C VAL A 27 -24.27 8.79 -43.59
N LEU A 28 -23.51 9.86 -43.84
CA LEU A 28 -22.87 10.69 -42.81
C LEU A 28 -23.59 12.03 -42.63
N LEU A 29 -24.79 12.19 -43.18
CA LEU A 29 -25.68 13.33 -42.90
C LEU A 29 -26.34 13.13 -41.53
N ASN A 30 -25.58 13.54 -40.51
CA ASN A 30 -26.04 14.38 -39.40
C ASN A 30 -27.57 14.36 -39.17
N ARG A 31 -28.07 13.33 -38.48
CA ARG A 31 -29.36 13.45 -37.80
C ARG A 31 -29.18 14.47 -36.67
N ALA A 32 -29.46 15.74 -36.96
CA ALA A 32 -29.71 16.76 -35.94
C ALA A 32 -31.06 16.47 -35.27
N GLY A 33 -31.15 15.35 -34.55
CA GLY A 33 -32.25 15.04 -33.66
C GLY A 33 -32.00 15.73 -32.32
N GLY A 34 -32.95 16.54 -31.85
CA GLY A 34 -32.91 17.03 -30.48
C GLY A 34 -33.01 15.88 -29.49
N PHE A 35 -32.33 15.99 -28.35
CA PHE A 35 -32.39 14.98 -27.30
C PHE A 35 -33.79 14.93 -26.69
N THR A 36 -34.36 13.73 -26.62
CA THR A 36 -35.61 13.55 -25.87
C THR A 36 -35.32 13.58 -24.37
N PHE A 37 -36.31 14.00 -23.56
CA PHE A 37 -36.17 13.96 -22.10
C PHE A 37 -35.84 12.54 -21.60
N VAL A 38 -36.42 11.52 -22.24
CA VAL A 38 -36.16 10.11 -21.94
C VAL A 38 -34.72 9.73 -22.22
N GLU A 39 -34.14 10.18 -23.34
CA GLU A 39 -32.75 9.90 -23.70
C GLU A 39 -31.77 10.51 -22.68
N VAL A 40 -31.99 11.75 -22.27
CA VAL A 40 -31.17 12.39 -21.22
C VAL A 40 -31.28 11.62 -19.91
N LEU A 41 -32.48 11.20 -19.52
CA LEU A 41 -32.69 10.42 -18.30
C LEU A 41 -31.94 9.08 -18.35
N VAL A 42 -31.98 8.37 -19.48
CA VAL A 42 -31.25 7.11 -19.68
C VAL A 42 -29.73 7.34 -19.56
N VAL A 43 -29.20 8.39 -20.20
CA VAL A 43 -27.76 8.72 -20.11
C VAL A 43 -27.35 9.02 -18.67
N VAL A 44 -28.16 9.80 -17.93
CA VAL A 44 -27.88 10.10 -16.52
C VAL A 44 -27.92 8.83 -15.66
N CYS A 45 -28.88 7.92 -15.90
CA CYS A 45 -28.93 6.64 -15.20
C CYS A 45 -27.69 5.78 -15.49
N LEU A 46 -27.28 5.66 -16.75
CA LEU A 46 -26.08 4.91 -17.14
C LEU A 46 -24.81 5.53 -16.55
N LEU A 47 -24.72 6.86 -16.53
CA LEU A 47 -23.61 7.58 -15.90
C LEU A 47 -23.55 7.31 -14.40
N GLY A 48 -24.70 7.36 -13.71
CA GLY A 48 -24.79 7.06 -12.27
C GLY A 48 -24.30 5.65 -11.95
N ILE A 49 -24.73 4.65 -12.72
CA ILE A 49 -24.27 3.26 -12.56
C ILE A 49 -22.78 3.13 -12.85
N ALA A 50 -22.28 3.79 -13.89
CA ALA A 50 -20.88 3.76 -14.29
C ALA A 50 -19.94 4.35 -13.22
N VAL A 51 -20.39 5.36 -12.46
CA VAL A 51 -19.59 6.00 -11.39
C VAL A 51 -19.74 5.29 -10.03
N ALA A 52 -20.90 4.73 -9.73
CA ALA A 52 -21.18 4.11 -8.42
C ALA A 52 -20.25 2.91 -8.12
N MET A 53 -20.02 2.05 -9.11
CA MET A 53 -19.19 0.84 -8.92
C MET A 53 -17.70 1.18 -8.64
N PRO A 54 -17.02 2.04 -9.43
CA PRO A 54 -15.67 2.50 -9.12
C PRO A 54 -15.56 3.21 -7.78
N GLY A 55 -16.58 3.96 -7.35
CA GLY A 55 -16.56 4.70 -6.09
C GLY A 55 -16.37 3.79 -4.86
N LEU A 56 -17.13 2.70 -4.78
CA LEU A 56 -16.98 1.71 -3.70
C LEU A 56 -15.61 1.00 -3.73
N SER A 57 -15.08 0.73 -4.92
CA SER A 57 -13.77 0.13 -5.10
C SER A 57 -12.65 1.06 -4.62
N LEU A 58 -12.75 2.35 -4.94
CA LEU A 58 -11.79 3.37 -4.53
C LEU A 58 -11.72 3.51 -3.01
N LEU A 59 -12.87 3.55 -2.32
CA LEU A 59 -12.91 3.63 -0.85
C LEU A 59 -12.16 2.45 -0.20
N ARG A 60 -12.43 1.23 -0.64
CA ARG A 60 -11.72 0.03 -0.15
C ARG A 60 -10.22 0.05 -0.48
N ALA A 61 -9.85 0.63 -1.62
CA ALA A 61 -8.46 0.77 -2.01
C ALA A 61 -7.72 1.77 -1.11
N LEU A 62 -8.37 2.88 -0.74
CA LEU A 62 -7.83 3.87 0.19
C LEU A 62 -7.63 3.29 1.59
N ASP A 63 -8.58 2.51 2.11
CA ASP A 63 -8.43 1.85 3.43
C ASP A 63 -7.22 0.92 3.47
N ARG A 64 -7.00 0.16 2.39
CA ARG A 64 -5.83 -0.72 2.25
C ARG A 64 -4.54 0.08 2.11
N ALA A 65 -4.56 1.19 1.38
CA ALA A 65 -3.40 2.06 1.24
C ALA A 65 -3.01 2.69 2.60
N GLN A 66 -3.99 3.14 3.38
CA GLN A 66 -3.78 3.66 4.72
C GLN A 66 -3.18 2.61 5.66
N ALA A 67 -3.74 1.39 5.70
CA ALA A 67 -3.20 0.32 6.53
C ALA A 67 -1.75 -0.05 6.18
N ARG A 68 -1.41 -0.05 4.88
CA ARG A 68 -0.03 -0.29 4.42
C ARG A 68 0.92 0.83 4.84
N ASN A 69 0.50 2.08 4.69
CA ASN A 69 1.28 3.24 5.12
C ASN A 69 1.53 3.19 6.63
N THR A 70 0.50 2.96 7.44
CA THR A 70 0.64 2.80 8.90
C THR A 70 1.59 1.66 9.26
N ALA A 71 1.50 0.52 8.57
CA ALA A 71 2.39 -0.62 8.81
C ALA A 71 3.87 -0.30 8.49
N GLN A 72 4.13 0.40 7.39
CA GLN A 72 5.48 0.83 7.01
C GLN A 72 6.06 1.81 8.02
N VAL A 73 5.26 2.78 8.46
CA VAL A 73 5.65 3.76 9.47
C VAL A 73 5.93 3.05 10.79
N LEU A 74 5.05 2.16 11.24
CA LEU A 74 5.24 1.39 12.47
C LEU A 74 6.54 0.57 12.41
N GLN A 75 6.81 -0.11 11.29
CA GLN A 75 8.04 -0.87 11.12
C GLN A 75 9.28 0.03 11.16
N GLY A 76 9.22 1.21 10.55
CA GLY A 76 10.28 2.22 10.63
C GLY A 76 10.49 2.71 12.06
N SER A 77 9.42 3.02 12.77
CA SER A 77 9.43 3.47 14.17
C SER A 77 9.99 2.43 15.13
N ILE A 78 9.65 1.15 14.95
CA ILE A 78 10.26 0.05 15.71
C ILE A 78 11.76 0.02 15.42
N THR A 79 12.16 0.01 14.16
CA THR A 79 13.58 -0.01 13.77
C THR A 79 14.35 1.17 14.37
N GLN A 80 13.77 2.37 14.34
CA GLN A 80 14.35 3.56 14.94
C GLN A 80 14.51 3.39 16.46
N ALA A 81 13.46 2.98 17.17
CA ALA A 81 13.53 2.78 18.62
C ALA A 81 14.52 1.66 19.00
N GLN A 82 14.72 0.66 18.14
CA GLN A 82 15.77 -0.36 18.34
C GLN A 82 17.15 0.26 18.24
N MET A 83 17.39 1.11 17.24
CA MET A 83 18.66 1.84 17.10
C MET A 83 18.90 2.77 18.29
N ASP A 84 17.87 3.46 18.76
CA ASP A 84 17.97 4.36 19.91
C ASP A 84 18.30 3.59 21.20
N ALA A 85 17.68 2.42 21.41
CA ALA A 85 17.97 1.57 22.56
C ALA A 85 19.41 1.04 22.56
N VAL A 86 19.95 0.71 21.37
CA VAL A 86 21.35 0.28 21.22
C VAL A 86 22.33 1.44 21.40
N ARG A 87 22.02 2.62 20.83
CA ARG A 87 22.92 3.79 20.85
C ARG A 87 22.97 4.49 22.20
N LEU A 88 21.81 4.65 22.83
CA LEU A 88 21.66 5.40 24.07
C LEU A 88 21.77 4.51 25.31
N GLY A 89 21.61 3.19 25.14
CA GLY A 89 21.55 2.25 26.27
C GLY A 89 20.28 2.40 27.12
N LEU A 90 19.25 3.07 26.59
CA LEU A 90 17.97 3.29 27.28
C LEU A 90 16.88 2.38 26.72
N ASP A 91 15.98 1.94 27.56
CA ASP A 91 14.80 1.20 27.10
C ASP A 91 13.89 2.11 26.27
N GLY A 92 13.40 1.56 25.16
CA GLY A 92 12.53 2.24 24.22
C GLY A 92 11.10 1.73 24.29
N ARG A 93 10.14 2.57 23.89
CA ARG A 93 8.74 2.16 23.73
C ARG A 93 8.17 2.71 22.43
N VAL A 94 7.41 1.86 21.74
CA VAL A 94 6.60 2.23 20.58
C VAL A 94 5.14 2.03 20.93
N LEU A 95 4.38 3.12 21.02
CA LEU A 95 2.95 3.09 21.35
C LEU A 95 2.13 3.53 20.13
N CYS A 96 1.32 2.63 19.61
CA CYS A 96 0.49 2.79 18.42
C CYS A 96 -0.97 2.75 18.84
N THR A 97 -1.64 3.91 18.80
CA THR A 97 -3.04 4.11 19.18
C THR A 97 -3.84 4.59 17.98
N GLU A 98 -5.17 4.57 18.07
CA GLU A 98 -6.05 5.08 17.00
C GLU A 98 -5.80 6.55 16.65
N ARG A 99 -5.17 7.32 17.54
CA ARG A 99 -4.96 8.76 17.36
C ARG A 99 -3.50 9.14 17.10
N SER A 100 -2.56 8.33 17.56
CA SER A 100 -1.14 8.69 17.52
C SER A 100 -0.23 7.47 17.53
N LEU A 101 0.94 7.66 16.92
CA LEU A 101 2.10 6.79 17.07
C LEU A 101 3.15 7.54 17.88
N GLN A 102 3.62 6.93 18.97
CA GLN A 102 4.59 7.51 19.88
C GLN A 102 5.83 6.62 19.91
N VAL A 103 7.01 7.23 19.85
CA VAL A 103 8.29 6.53 19.75
C VAL A 103 9.32 7.24 20.60
N GLY A 104 10.00 6.52 21.48
CA GLY A 104 11.15 7.08 22.19
C GLY A 104 11.50 6.32 23.45
N PRO A 105 12.58 6.74 24.15
CA PRO A 105 12.92 6.19 25.45
C PRO A 105 11.83 6.47 26.48
N GLU A 106 11.79 5.64 27.53
CA GLU A 106 10.85 5.85 28.63
C GLU A 106 11.07 7.24 29.26
N GLY A 107 10.09 8.14 29.10
CA GLY A 107 10.15 9.52 29.59
C GLY A 107 10.40 10.61 28.53
N ALA A 108 10.79 10.26 27.30
CA ALA A 108 10.94 11.22 26.20
C ALA A 108 10.43 10.63 24.87
N THR A 109 9.12 10.69 24.67
CA THR A 109 8.45 10.15 23.48
C THR A 109 8.16 11.22 22.43
N PHE A 110 8.48 10.93 21.17
CA PHE A 110 8.08 11.71 20.01
C PHE A 110 6.72 11.26 19.50
N HIS A 111 5.83 12.21 19.19
CA HIS A 111 4.53 11.93 18.59
C HIS A 111 4.60 12.11 17.07
N ALA A 112 4.37 11.03 16.33
CA ALA A 112 4.07 11.11 14.91
C ALA A 112 2.56 11.35 14.72
N PRO A 113 2.15 12.29 13.82
CA PRO A 113 0.75 12.60 13.54
C PRO A 113 0.13 11.53 12.62
N ILE A 114 0.33 10.26 12.96
CA ILE A 114 -0.12 9.09 12.20
C ILE A 114 -1.01 8.28 13.13
N SER A 115 -2.22 7.97 12.65
CA SER A 115 -3.16 7.11 13.34
C SER A 115 -2.89 5.63 13.03
N CYS A 116 -3.07 4.80 14.04
CA CYS A 116 -3.08 3.36 13.91
C CYS A 116 -4.54 2.88 13.96
N PRO A 117 -5.25 2.72 12.83
CA PRO A 117 -6.65 2.28 12.86
C PRO A 117 -6.73 0.82 13.32
N SER A 118 -7.44 0.59 14.44
CA SER A 118 -7.74 -0.73 15.00
C SER A 118 -6.54 -1.70 15.02
N PRO A 119 -5.44 -1.36 15.71
CA PRO A 119 -4.26 -2.20 15.72
C PRO A 119 -4.52 -3.39 16.65
N GLU A 120 -4.38 -4.60 16.11
CA GLU A 120 -4.49 -5.83 16.87
C GLU A 120 -3.12 -6.45 17.07
N THR A 121 -2.97 -7.24 18.13
CA THR A 121 -1.74 -7.98 18.39
C THR A 121 -2.03 -9.36 18.95
N ASN A 122 -1.21 -10.33 18.56
CA ASN A 122 -1.20 -11.68 19.11
C ASN A 122 -0.39 -11.78 20.42
N VAL A 123 0.23 -10.69 20.88
CA VAL A 123 1.00 -10.64 22.12
C VAL A 123 0.19 -9.88 23.17
N SER A 124 -0.29 -10.58 24.21
CA SER A 124 -1.16 -10.01 25.24
C SER A 124 -0.54 -8.80 25.95
N ARG A 125 0.76 -8.88 26.28
CA ARG A 125 1.49 -7.81 26.97
C ARG A 125 1.69 -6.54 26.13
N TRP A 126 1.52 -6.63 24.81
CA TRP A 126 1.57 -5.47 23.94
C TRP A 126 0.24 -4.72 23.87
N ARG A 127 -0.84 -5.22 24.47
CA ARG A 127 -2.11 -4.49 24.45
C ARG A 127 -2.02 -3.28 25.37
N ALA A 128 -2.23 -2.09 24.82
CA ALA A 128 -2.26 -0.87 25.60
C ALA A 128 -3.59 -0.77 26.38
N PRO A 129 -3.60 -0.27 27.64
CA PRO A 129 -4.82 -0.15 28.44
C PRO A 129 -5.91 0.72 27.81
N GLN A 130 -5.51 1.74 27.06
CA GLN A 130 -6.39 2.71 26.41
C GLN A 130 -6.86 2.27 25.02
N GLY A 131 -6.59 1.01 24.65
CA GLY A 131 -6.70 0.55 23.27
C GLY A 131 -5.44 0.92 22.47
N GLY A 132 -5.00 0.01 21.62
CA GLY A 132 -3.74 0.16 20.90
C GLY A 132 -2.73 -0.95 21.19
N VAL A 133 -1.53 -0.75 20.65
CA VAL A 133 -0.41 -1.66 20.78
C VAL A 133 0.82 -0.90 21.30
N SER A 134 1.41 -1.38 22.40
CA SER A 134 2.61 -0.86 23.03
C SER A 134 3.70 -1.93 22.98
N ILE A 135 4.79 -1.67 22.26
CA ILE A 135 5.93 -2.58 22.14
C ILE A 135 7.08 -1.99 22.96
N GLY A 136 7.58 -2.75 23.93
CA GLY A 136 8.79 -2.39 24.66
C GLY A 136 10.03 -2.88 23.92
N LEU A 137 11.10 -2.09 23.93
CA LEU A 137 12.42 -2.45 23.42
C LEU A 137 13.42 -2.34 24.55
N VAL A 138 14.21 -3.39 24.75
CA VAL A 138 15.09 -3.52 25.90
C VAL A 138 16.53 -3.22 25.48
N SER A 139 17.20 -2.36 26.23
CA SER A 139 18.62 -2.07 26.06
C SER A 139 19.49 -3.19 26.66
N PRO A 140 20.78 -3.31 26.26
CA PRO A 140 21.48 -2.58 25.21
C PRO A 140 21.25 -3.17 23.80
N PHE A 141 20.42 -4.21 23.67
CA PHE A 141 20.31 -4.97 22.41
C PHE A 141 19.25 -4.42 21.46
N GLY A 142 18.37 -3.52 21.91
CA GLY A 142 17.20 -3.11 21.14
C GLY A 142 16.27 -4.28 20.83
N SER A 143 16.36 -5.37 21.60
CA SER A 143 15.50 -6.52 21.40
C SER A 143 14.10 -6.15 21.85
N PRO A 144 13.06 -6.45 21.06
CA PRO A 144 11.71 -6.30 21.55
C PRO A 144 11.50 -7.22 22.75
N ASP A 145 10.66 -6.74 23.65
CA ASP A 145 10.32 -7.37 24.91
C ASP A 145 9.43 -8.63 24.72
N SER A 146 9.04 -8.92 23.47
CA SER A 146 8.45 -10.19 23.03
C SER A 146 8.62 -10.37 21.52
N ALA A 147 8.34 -11.56 21.00
CA ALA A 147 8.25 -11.82 19.57
C ALA A 147 6.79 -11.99 19.18
N GLY A 148 6.38 -11.36 18.07
CA GLY A 148 4.99 -11.42 17.66
C GLY A 148 4.69 -10.55 16.46
N SER A 149 3.44 -10.10 16.37
CA SER A 149 2.98 -9.30 15.25
C SER A 149 1.90 -8.32 15.65
N VAL A 150 1.86 -7.23 14.88
CA VAL A 150 0.78 -6.24 14.89
C VAL A 150 0.01 -6.40 13.58
N ILE A 151 -1.30 -6.43 13.66
CA ILE A 151 -2.20 -6.70 12.54
C ILE A 151 -3.12 -5.48 12.39
N PHE A 152 -3.23 -4.98 11.16
CA PHE A 152 -4.20 -3.96 10.76
C PHE A 152 -5.20 -4.62 9.82
N LEU A 153 -6.50 -4.56 10.11
CA LEU A 153 -7.55 -5.24 9.34
C LEU A 153 -8.47 -4.24 8.59
N PRO A 154 -8.04 -3.65 7.45
CA PRO A 154 -8.93 -2.85 6.63
C PRO A 154 -9.89 -3.75 5.83
N GLY A 155 -11.16 -3.79 6.24
CA GLY A 155 -12.34 -4.10 5.41
C GLY A 155 -12.27 -5.25 4.39
N GLY A 156 -11.42 -6.27 4.58
CA GLY A 156 -11.27 -7.40 3.65
C GLY A 156 -9.83 -7.84 3.32
N GLY A 157 -8.78 -7.26 3.91
CA GLY A 157 -7.42 -7.80 3.78
C GLY A 157 -6.45 -7.18 4.79
N GLY A 158 -5.86 -8.00 5.68
CA GLY A 158 -5.01 -7.52 6.76
C GLY A 158 -3.55 -7.23 6.34
N VAL A 159 -2.94 -6.19 6.91
CA VAL A 159 -1.49 -5.99 6.87
C VAL A 159 -0.90 -6.42 8.21
N ARG A 160 0.12 -7.27 8.17
CA ARG A 160 0.80 -7.79 9.35
C ARG A 160 2.23 -7.26 9.42
N VAL A 161 2.57 -6.57 10.50
CA VAL A 161 3.94 -6.19 10.86
C VAL A 161 4.47 -7.25 11.82
N VAL A 162 5.52 -7.96 11.42
CA VAL A 162 6.17 -8.98 12.26
C VAL A 162 7.32 -8.34 13.02
N VAL A 163 7.32 -8.50 14.33
CA VAL A 163 8.33 -7.98 15.24
C VAL A 163 9.05 -9.17 15.84
N ARG A 164 10.33 -9.32 15.50
CA ARG A 164 11.15 -10.47 15.90
C ARG A 164 12.04 -10.09 17.08
N CYS A 165 12.08 -10.92 18.12
CA CYS A 165 13.19 -10.90 19.06
C CYS A 165 14.45 -11.34 18.31
N GLN A 166 15.39 -10.43 18.11
CA GLN A 166 16.77 -10.78 17.78
C GLN A 166 17.56 -10.84 19.09
N CYS A 167 17.41 -11.92 19.84
CA CYS A 167 18.40 -12.27 20.85
C CYS A 167 19.55 -12.97 20.12
N ARG A 168 20.77 -12.46 20.26
CA ARG A 168 21.97 -13.23 19.88
C ARG A 168 21.97 -14.50 20.74
N SER A 169 21.97 -15.67 20.11
CA SER A 169 22.32 -16.91 20.80
C SER A 169 23.69 -16.67 21.45
N VAL A 170 23.73 -16.72 22.78
CA VAL A 170 25.00 -16.80 23.52
C VAL A 170 25.76 -17.97 22.91
N VAL A 171 26.89 -17.69 22.27
CA VAL A 171 27.85 -18.74 21.91
C VAL A 171 28.37 -19.23 23.25
N ASP A 172 28.06 -20.48 23.61
CA ASP A 172 28.66 -21.11 24.79
C ASP A 172 30.18 -20.93 24.70
N PRO A 173 30.86 -20.40 25.75
CA PRO A 173 32.32 -20.46 25.77
C PRO A 173 32.72 -21.94 25.69
N PRO A 174 33.74 -22.31 24.89
CA PRO A 174 34.20 -23.69 24.83
C PRO A 174 34.59 -24.13 26.24
N LEU A 175 34.11 -25.31 26.64
CA LEU A 175 34.48 -25.94 27.90
C LEU A 175 36.01 -25.95 28.04
N PRO A 176 36.57 -25.61 29.22
CA PRO A 176 37.99 -25.77 29.45
C PRO A 176 38.34 -27.26 29.31
N VAL A 177 39.35 -27.54 28.48
CA VAL A 177 39.96 -28.87 28.31
C VAL A 177 40.82 -29.21 29.52
#